data_AF-A0A1S4C3N1-F1
#
_entry.id   AF-A0A1S4C3N1-F1
#
_cell.length_a   1.000
_cell.length_b   1.000
_cell.length_c   1.000
_cell.angle_alpha   90.00
_cell.angle_beta   90.00
_cell.angle_gamma   90.00
#
_symmetry.space_group_name_H-M   'P 1'
#
loop_
_entity.id
_entity.type
_entity.pdbx_description
1 polymer ?
#
loop_
_entity_poly.entity_id
_entity_poly.type
_entity_poly.pdbx_seq_one_letter_code
_entity_poly.pdbx_strand_id
1 'polypeptide(L)'
;MRGSPAKARVVYAPVEVIGGEDRLLRACQVITNAFTEAGLVLEKDANQKLKLHATIMNARHRKSKTRSRKADSFDARTIFGQYGSEEWGEYLIREAHLSQRFVFDDNGYYHCCASIPFPEEMQLD
;
A
#
# COMPACT_ATOMS: atom_id res chain seq x y z
N MET A 1 2.74 -12.59 -4.54
CA MET A 1 1.59 -12.56 -3.59
C MET A 1 1.75 -13.73 -2.62
N ARG A 2 1.31 -13.64 -1.35
CA ARG A 2 1.23 -14.85 -0.51
C ARG A 2 -0.04 -15.60 -0.92
N GLY A 3 0.07 -16.89 -1.24
CA GLY A 3 -1.04 -17.72 -1.72
C GLY A 3 -1.20 -17.72 -3.24
N SER A 4 -2.25 -18.40 -3.74
CA SER A 4 -2.51 -18.56 -5.17
C SER A 4 -3.55 -17.55 -5.69
N PRO A 5 -3.48 -17.14 -6.98
CA PRO A 5 -4.50 -16.29 -7.59
C PRO A 5 -5.91 -16.88 -7.51
N ALA A 6 -6.05 -18.22 -7.53
CA ALA A 6 -7.35 -18.89 -7.41
C ALA A 6 -8.04 -18.69 -6.04
N LYS A 7 -7.28 -18.31 -5.00
CA LYS A 7 -7.78 -18.01 -3.65
C LYS A 7 -7.20 -16.69 -3.14
N ALA A 8 -7.23 -15.66 -3.98
CA ALA A 8 -6.72 -14.34 -3.64
C ALA A 8 -7.59 -13.67 -2.56
N ARG A 9 -6.96 -13.02 -1.58
CA ARG A 9 -7.64 -12.12 -0.62
C ARG A 9 -7.33 -10.65 -0.89
N VAL A 10 -6.13 -10.38 -1.41
CA VAL A 10 -5.64 -9.05 -1.76
C VAL A 10 -4.98 -9.16 -3.12
N VAL A 11 -5.36 -8.28 -4.05
CA VAL A 11 -4.68 -8.06 -5.33
C VAL A 11 -4.01 -6.71 -5.24
N TYR A 12 -2.75 -6.65 -5.62
CA TYR A 12 -1.94 -5.44 -5.58
C TYR A 12 -1.04 -5.38 -6.81
N ALA A 13 -0.76 -4.17 -7.30
CA ALA A 13 0.33 -3.95 -8.25
C ALA A 13 1.67 -3.95 -7.50
N PRO A 14 2.70 -4.64 -8.04
CA PRO A 14 4.06 -4.50 -7.53
C PRO A 14 4.50 -3.04 -7.70
N VAL A 15 5.38 -2.59 -6.80
CA VAL A 15 6.00 -1.28 -6.88
C VAL A 15 7.49 -1.51 -7.04
N GLU A 16 8.05 -0.94 -8.10
CA GLU A 16 9.49 -0.94 -8.38
C GLU A 16 10.02 0.48 -8.17
N VAL A 17 11.17 0.59 -7.50
CA VAL A 17 11.83 1.88 -7.30
C VAL A 17 12.70 2.17 -8.51
N ILE A 18 12.42 3.28 -9.18
CA ILE A 18 13.16 3.73 -10.36
C ILE A 18 14.41 4.48 -9.91
N GLY A 19 15.52 4.31 -10.63
CA GLY A 19 16.79 4.99 -10.33
C GLY A 19 17.73 4.20 -9.42
N GLY A 20 17.46 2.91 -9.17
CA GLY A 20 18.43 1.93 -8.65
C GLY A 20 18.81 2.06 -7.18
N GLU A 21 18.50 3.18 -6.52
CA GLU A 21 18.63 3.31 -5.09
C GLU A 21 17.29 2.99 -4.42
N ASP A 22 17.29 2.11 -3.42
CA ASP A 22 16.14 1.78 -2.56
C ASP A 22 15.67 2.97 -1.68
N ARG A 23 15.65 4.20 -2.21
CA ARG A 23 15.33 5.48 -1.53
C ARG A 23 13.99 5.42 -0.82
N LEU A 24 12.95 4.93 -1.50
CA LEU A 24 11.62 4.78 -0.91
C LEU A 24 11.65 3.80 0.27
N LEU A 25 12.36 2.68 0.13
CA LEU A 25 12.50 1.70 1.21
C LEU A 25 13.25 2.29 2.40
N ARG A 26 14.32 3.06 2.17
CA ARG A 26 15.06 3.77 3.22
C ARG A 26 14.17 4.80 3.94
N ALA A 27 13.41 5.59 3.20
CA ALA A 27 12.46 6.54 3.76
C ALA A 27 11.41 5.83 4.65
N CYS A 28 10.84 4.72 4.17
CA CYS A 28 9.91 3.91 4.97
C CYS A 28 10.55 3.31 6.23
N GLN A 29 11.84 2.94 6.19
CA GLN A 29 12.57 2.43 7.35
C GLN A 29 12.75 3.54 8.39
N VAL A 30 13.13 4.74 7.98
CA VAL A 30 13.26 5.91 8.88
C VAL A 30 11.92 6.20 9.57
N ILE A 31 10.82 6.23 8.81
CA ILE A 31 9.47 6.45 9.36
C ILE A 31 9.10 5.33 10.35
N THR A 32 9.32 4.07 9.99
CA THR A 32 9.04 2.91 10.87
C THR A 32 9.83 2.99 12.17
N ASN A 33 11.11 3.35 12.10
CA ASN A 33 11.97 3.50 13.29
C ASN A 33 11.45 4.60 14.19
N ALA A 34 11.12 5.77 13.66
CA ALA A 34 10.60 6.89 14.43
C ALA A 34 9.30 6.53 15.19
N PHE A 35 8.37 5.80 14.53
CA PHE A 35 7.16 5.31 15.19
C PHE A 35 7.44 4.23 16.23
N THR A 36 8.44 3.37 16.00
CA THR A 36 8.84 2.32 16.94
C THR A 36 9.47 2.91 18.19
N GLU A 37 10.39 3.87 18.03
CA GLU A 37 11.05 4.60 19.12
C GLU A 37 10.05 5.42 19.94
N ALA A 38 9.02 5.98 19.30
CA ALA A 38 7.93 6.67 19.96
C ALA A 38 6.93 5.72 20.69
N GLY A 39 7.10 4.41 20.61
CA GLY A 39 6.21 3.42 21.23
C GLY A 39 4.84 3.29 20.55
N LEU A 40 4.72 3.69 19.29
CA LEU A 40 3.46 3.69 18.53
C LEU A 40 3.23 2.40 17.72
N VAL A 41 4.22 1.49 17.68
CA VAL A 41 4.15 0.22 16.96
C VAL A 41 3.82 -0.92 17.94
N LEU A 42 2.83 -1.75 17.58
CA LEU A 42 2.49 -2.94 18.35
C LEU A 42 3.58 -4.02 18.20
N GLU A 43 3.90 -4.77 19.26
CA GLU A 43 4.94 -5.81 19.23
C GLU A 43 4.80 -6.82 18.08
N LYS A 44 3.55 -7.22 17.77
CA LYS A 44 3.25 -8.16 16.68
C LYS A 44 3.67 -7.63 15.29
N ASP A 45 3.74 -6.30 15.15
CA ASP A 45 4.01 -5.59 13.90
C ASP A 45 5.49 -5.17 13.81
N ALA A 46 6.19 -5.03 14.95
CA ALA A 46 7.59 -4.60 15.01
C ALA A 46 8.56 -5.48 14.19
N ASN A 47 8.27 -6.78 14.07
CA ASN A 47 9.11 -7.74 13.35
C ASN A 47 8.62 -8.06 11.93
N GLN A 48 7.61 -7.34 11.41
CA GLN A 48 7.08 -7.60 10.08
C GLN A 48 7.99 -6.98 9.01
N LYS A 49 8.42 -7.80 8.04
CA LYS A 49 9.17 -7.30 6.89
C LYS A 49 8.27 -6.41 6.02
N LEU A 50 8.71 -5.17 5.78
CA LEU A 50 8.05 -4.24 4.88
C LEU A 50 7.96 -4.82 3.45
N LYS A 51 6.78 -4.65 2.85
CA LYS A 51 6.53 -4.98 1.46
C LYS A 51 5.75 -3.86 0.79
N LEU A 52 6.42 -3.11 -0.05
CA LEU A 52 5.80 -2.06 -0.87
C LEU A 52 4.87 -2.69 -1.90
N HIS A 53 3.67 -2.14 -2.01
CA HIS A 53 2.66 -2.55 -2.99
C HIS A 53 1.52 -1.52 -3.06
N ALA A 54 0.90 -1.38 -4.23
CA ALA A 54 -0.33 -0.62 -4.40
C ALA A 54 -1.53 -1.58 -4.37
N THR A 55 -2.32 -1.58 -3.30
CA THR A 55 -3.50 -2.45 -3.19
C THR A 55 -4.59 -1.99 -4.17
N ILE A 56 -5.02 -2.89 -5.07
CA ILE A 56 -6.06 -2.63 -6.07
C ILE A 56 -7.40 -3.21 -5.60
N MET A 57 -7.39 -4.44 -5.06
CA MET A 57 -8.60 -5.11 -4.60
C MET A 57 -8.37 -5.83 -3.27
N ASN A 58 -9.38 -5.83 -2.40
CA ASN A 58 -9.34 -6.55 -1.14
C ASN A 58 -10.69 -7.21 -0.84
N ALA A 59 -10.70 -8.52 -0.65
CA ALA A 59 -11.88 -9.31 -0.36
C ALA A 59 -12.62 -8.83 0.90
N ARG A 60 -11.91 -8.20 1.85
CA ARG A 60 -12.50 -7.64 3.08
C ARG A 60 -13.55 -6.56 2.82
N HIS A 61 -13.46 -5.89 1.65
CA HIS A 61 -14.33 -4.78 1.27
C HIS A 61 -15.54 -5.25 0.43
N ARG A 62 -15.67 -6.55 0.19
CA ARG A 62 -16.80 -7.13 -0.53
C ARG A 62 -18.09 -6.81 0.22
N LYS A 63 -19.00 -6.09 -0.42
CA LYS A 63 -20.37 -5.92 0.08
C LYS A 63 -21.09 -7.26 0.01
N SER A 64 -21.50 -7.80 1.16
CA SER A 64 -22.35 -9.00 1.21
C SER A 64 -23.78 -8.61 1.57
N LYS A 65 -24.77 -9.20 0.87
CA LYS A 65 -26.20 -9.10 1.25
C LYS A 65 -26.58 -10.06 2.38
N THR A 66 -25.79 -11.11 2.60
CA THR A 66 -26.04 -12.15 3.62
C THR A 66 -24.94 -12.10 4.69
N ARG A 67 -25.34 -12.28 5.95
CA ARG A 67 -24.51 -12.09 7.16
C ARG A 67 -23.30 -13.03 7.31
N SER A 68 -22.97 -13.88 6.33
CA SER A 68 -21.78 -14.71 6.39
C SER A 68 -20.52 -13.85 6.16
N ARG A 69 -20.01 -13.29 7.25
CA ARG A 69 -18.76 -12.50 7.34
C ARG A 69 -17.48 -13.28 7.02
N LYS A 70 -17.56 -14.44 6.36
CA LYS A 70 -16.34 -15.06 5.85
C LYS A 70 -15.90 -14.21 4.66
N ALA A 71 -14.88 -13.38 4.89
CA ALA A 71 -14.15 -12.70 3.83
C ALA A 71 -13.43 -13.76 3.00
N ASP A 72 -14.23 -14.48 2.22
CA ASP A 72 -13.75 -15.56 1.39
C ASP A 72 -12.87 -14.97 0.31
N SER A 73 -11.80 -15.71 0.03
CA SER A 73 -10.98 -15.43 -1.13
C SER A 73 -11.81 -15.40 -2.41
N PHE A 74 -11.26 -14.82 -3.46
CA PHE A 74 -11.83 -14.86 -4.80
C PHE A 74 -10.82 -15.38 -5.82
N ASP A 75 -11.35 -15.89 -6.93
CA ASP A 75 -10.52 -16.31 -8.04
C ASP A 75 -10.11 -15.09 -8.88
N ALA A 76 -8.83 -14.73 -8.79
CA ALA A 76 -8.25 -13.63 -9.53
C ALA A 76 -7.53 -14.08 -10.81
N ARG A 77 -7.55 -15.37 -11.19
CA ARG A 77 -6.78 -15.87 -12.35
C ARG A 77 -7.07 -15.11 -13.65
N THR A 78 -8.33 -14.80 -13.93
CA THR A 78 -8.71 -14.02 -15.10
C THR A 78 -8.14 -12.60 -15.05
N ILE A 79 -8.15 -11.97 -13.87
CA ILE A 79 -7.57 -10.63 -13.68
C ILE A 79 -6.07 -10.66 -13.98
N PHE A 80 -5.34 -11.63 -13.42
CA PHE A 80 -3.91 -11.78 -13.68
C PHE A 80 -3.62 -12.18 -15.14
N GLY A 81 -4.46 -13.01 -15.76
CA GLY A 81 -4.30 -13.40 -17.16
C GLY A 81 -4.50 -12.23 -18.12
N GLN A 82 -5.37 -11.28 -17.77
CA GLN A 82 -5.64 -10.11 -18.60
C GLN A 82 -4.71 -8.93 -18.32
N TYR A 83 -4.36 -8.70 -17.05
CA TYR A 83 -3.68 -7.46 -16.63
C TYR A 83 -2.36 -7.69 -15.89
N GLY A 84 -1.95 -8.94 -15.68
CA GLY A 84 -0.80 -9.27 -14.84
C GLY A 84 0.56 -8.89 -15.43
N SER A 85 0.61 -8.60 -16.74
CA SER A 85 1.80 -8.16 -17.48
C SER A 85 1.70 -6.70 -17.94
N GLU A 86 0.69 -5.96 -17.49
CA GLU A 86 0.52 -4.56 -17.87
C GLU A 86 1.52 -3.68 -17.11
N GLU A 87 2.14 -2.76 -17.85
CA GLU A 87 2.95 -1.69 -17.29
C GLU A 87 2.05 -0.50 -16.95
N TRP A 88 1.88 -0.23 -15.65
CA TRP A 88 0.95 0.79 -15.16
C TRP A 88 1.53 2.21 -15.16
N GLY A 89 2.79 2.33 -15.58
CA GLY A 89 3.52 3.59 -15.64
C GLY A 89 4.20 3.97 -14.33
N GLU A 90 4.81 5.14 -14.36
CA GLU A 90 5.61 5.68 -13.26
C GLU A 90 4.80 6.68 -12.44
N TYR A 91 5.07 6.74 -11.13
CA TYR A 91 4.41 7.69 -10.24
C TYR A 91 5.43 8.38 -9.34
N LEU A 92 5.53 9.71 -9.47
CA LEU A 92 6.35 10.52 -8.59
C LEU A 92 5.63 10.72 -7.25
N ILE A 93 6.21 10.15 -6.19
CA ILE A 93 5.71 10.34 -4.82
C ILE A 93 6.24 11.67 -4.30
N ARG A 94 5.33 12.62 -4.06
CA ARG A 94 5.67 13.99 -3.63
C ARG A 94 5.71 14.18 -2.12
N GLU A 95 5.00 13.36 -1.37
CA GLU A 95 4.84 13.53 0.06
C GLU A 95 4.41 12.22 0.75
N ALA A 96 4.59 12.18 2.06
CA ALA A 96 4.01 11.18 2.94
C ALA A 96 2.85 11.79 3.73
N HIS A 97 1.69 11.12 3.73
CA HIS A 97 0.55 11.52 4.54
C HIS A 97 0.47 10.69 5.83
N LEU A 98 0.18 11.36 6.94
CA LEU A 98 -0.36 10.73 8.15
C LEU A 98 -1.89 10.70 8.03
N SER A 99 -2.44 9.59 7.55
CA SER A 99 -3.87 9.46 7.32
C SER A 99 -4.60 8.71 8.43
N GLN A 100 -5.83 9.12 8.73
CA GLN A 100 -6.71 8.40 9.65
C GLN A 100 -7.45 7.26 8.95
N ARG A 101 -7.27 6.05 9.46
CA ARG A 101 -7.93 4.86 8.88
C ARG A 101 -9.44 4.91 9.08
N PHE A 102 -10.18 4.67 7.99
CA PHE A 102 -11.65 4.63 7.90
C PHE A 102 -12.37 5.97 8.04
N VAL A 103 -11.62 7.08 8.06
CA VAL A 103 -12.18 8.43 7.90
C VAL A 103 -11.77 8.90 6.51
N PHE A 104 -12.73 9.44 5.77
CA PHE A 104 -12.55 9.81 4.37
C PHE A 104 -13.01 11.24 4.16
N ASP A 105 -12.30 11.97 3.31
CA ASP A 105 -12.72 13.29 2.84
C ASP A 105 -13.71 13.15 1.67
N ASP A 106 -14.30 14.26 1.23
CA ASP A 106 -15.34 14.30 0.19
C ASP A 106 -14.89 13.72 -1.16
N ASN A 107 -13.58 13.72 -1.44
CA ASN A 107 -12.98 13.12 -2.64
C ASN A 107 -12.83 11.58 -2.55
N GLY A 108 -13.19 10.97 -1.42
CA GLY A 108 -13.07 9.54 -1.17
C GLY A 108 -11.67 9.07 -0.76
N TYR A 109 -10.71 9.97 -0.61
CA TYR A 109 -9.38 9.67 -0.05
C TYR A 109 -9.44 9.58 1.48
N TYR A 110 -8.47 8.90 2.11
CA TYR A 110 -8.41 8.93 3.58
C TYR A 110 -8.14 10.36 4.07
N HIS A 111 -8.78 10.73 5.16
CA HIS A 111 -8.55 12.01 5.81
C HIS A 111 -7.07 12.17 6.20
N CYS A 112 -6.45 13.24 5.74
CA CYS A 112 -5.04 13.56 6.01
C CYS A 112 -4.93 14.44 7.26
N CYS A 113 -4.34 13.89 8.33
CA CYS A 113 -4.12 14.64 9.57
C CYS A 113 -2.92 15.60 9.46
N ALA A 114 -1.91 15.19 8.71
CA ALA A 114 -0.70 15.96 8.43
C ALA A 114 0.02 15.36 7.22
N SER A 115 0.81 16.16 6.51
CA SER A 115 1.69 15.69 5.45
C SER A 115 3.12 16.18 5.62
N ILE A 116 4.06 15.40 5.08
CA ILE A 116 5.48 15.73 5.02
C ILE A 116 5.87 15.71 3.54
N PRO A 117 6.21 16.87 2.94
CA PRO A 117 6.69 16.90 1.57
C PRO A 117 8.05 16.20 1.48
N PHE A 118 8.26 15.45 0.41
CA PHE A 118 9.57 14.94 0.06
C PHE A 118 10.37 16.01 -0.67
N PRO A 119 11.72 15.98 -0.59
CA PRO A 119 12.54 16.92 -1.32
C PRO A 119 12.23 16.85 -2.81
N GLU A 120 11.90 17.99 -3.42
CA GLU A 120 11.87 18.10 -4.87
C GLU A 120 13.32 17.99 -5.37
N GLU A 121 13.52 17.35 -6.53
CA GLU A 121 14.82 17.43 -7.18
C GLU A 121 15.11 18.91 -7.41
N MET A 122 16.14 19.43 -6.72
CA MET A 122 16.74 20.69 -7.14
C MET A 122 17.21 20.45 -8.57
N GLN A 123 16.52 21.06 -9.54
CA GLN A 123 17.12 21.24 -10.84
C GLN A 123 18.43 21.99 -10.60
N LEU A 124 19.54 21.27 -10.72
CA LEU A 124 20.83 21.90 -10.93
C LEU A 124 20.73 22.45 -12.36
N ASP A 125 20.52 23.76 -12.44
CA ASP A 125 20.71 24.54 -13.68
C ASP A 125 22.10 24.26 -14.30
#